data_AF-A0A8S3FLV1-F1
#
_entry.id   AF-A0A8S3FLV1-F1
#
_cell.length_a   1.000
_cell.length_b   1.000
_cell.length_c   1.000
_cell.angle_alpha   90.00
_cell.angle_beta   90.00
_cell.angle_gamma   90.00
#
_symmetry.space_group_name_H-M   'P 1'
#
loop_
_entity.id
_entity.type
_entity.pdbx_description
1 polymer ?
#
loop_
_entity_poly.entity_id
_entity_poly.type
_entity_poly.pdbx_seq_one_letter_code
_entity_poly.pdbx_strand_id
1 'polypeptide(L)'
;MFDWDSIQFNRIEVPTASFSPDFREVQKLDVATQDKVAVRLLTTDKLYSDTRYLHMISVGKTLQEGARAQRQLRTDFDTNFSGSTSNIQGRKLAELREFVTRMSNQNAKTQTLSTHLELAYCIKQELTATYDMYLANQLAMLFSPILQDALRQIDERIAWKDNIFCILRYLAVITHALGTQL
;
A
#
# COMPACT_ATOMS: atom_id res chain seq x y z
N MET A 1 11.68 -8.40 3.42
CA MET A 1 10.91 -9.59 3.02
C MET A 1 9.61 -9.59 3.81
N PHE A 2 8.57 -9.02 3.22
CA PHE A 2 7.20 -9.13 3.73
C PHE A 2 6.78 -10.60 3.85
N ASP A 3 6.29 -10.96 5.03
CA ASP A 3 5.74 -12.28 5.29
C ASP A 3 4.27 -12.31 4.83
N TRP A 4 4.01 -12.89 3.66
CA TRP A 4 2.66 -12.93 3.08
C TRP A 4 1.74 -13.93 3.81
N ASP A 5 2.27 -14.81 4.66
CA ASP A 5 1.49 -15.66 5.57
C ASP A 5 0.85 -14.86 6.72
N SER A 6 1.15 -13.55 6.81
CA SER A 6 0.60 -12.64 7.82
C SER A 6 -0.81 -12.11 7.52
N ILE A 7 -1.37 -12.35 6.32
CA ILE A 7 -2.78 -12.02 6.07
C ILE A 7 -3.68 -13.09 6.68
N GLN A 8 -3.93 -12.98 7.97
CA GLN A 8 -4.82 -13.86 8.71
C GLN A 8 -6.04 -13.10 9.21
N PHE A 9 -7.24 -13.62 8.93
CA PHE A 9 -8.50 -13.06 9.44
C PHE A 9 -8.70 -11.56 9.19
N ASN A 10 -8.45 -11.09 7.96
CA ASN A 10 -8.54 -9.68 7.58
C ASN A 10 -7.59 -8.76 8.36
N ARG A 11 -6.40 -9.24 8.69
CA ARG A 11 -5.33 -8.44 9.31
C ARG A 11 -4.03 -8.65 8.56
N ILE A 12 -3.18 -7.64 8.52
CA ILE A 12 -1.80 -7.74 8.05
C ILE A 12 -0.88 -7.18 9.12
N GLU A 13 0.26 -7.83 9.34
CA GLU A 13 1.30 -7.31 10.21
C GLU A 13 2.29 -6.49 9.39
N VAL A 14 2.50 -5.24 9.81
CA VAL A 14 3.43 -4.32 9.17
C VAL A 14 4.43 -3.76 10.17
N PRO A 15 5.69 -3.51 9.77
CA PRO A 15 6.68 -2.92 10.65
C PRO A 15 6.20 -1.57 11.22
N THR A 16 6.41 -1.34 12.51
CA THR A 16 5.91 -0.13 13.20
C THR A 16 6.59 1.13 12.68
N ALA A 17 7.84 1.06 12.23
CA ALA A 17 8.53 2.23 11.67
C ALA A 17 7.88 2.72 10.37
N SER A 18 7.12 1.88 9.66
CA SER A 18 6.30 2.31 8.55
C SER A 18 5.23 3.31 8.95
N PHE A 19 4.96 3.54 10.24
CA PHE A 19 4.03 4.56 10.73
C PHE A 19 4.74 5.76 11.38
N SER A 20 6.06 5.89 11.21
CA SER A 20 6.82 7.01 11.79
C SER A 20 6.46 8.34 11.09
N PRO A 21 6.25 9.44 11.84
CA PRO A 21 6.07 10.77 11.27
C PRO A 21 7.34 11.32 10.60
N ASP A 22 8.53 10.74 10.87
CA ASP A 22 9.79 11.10 10.19
C ASP A 22 10.19 10.04 9.15
N PHE A 23 9.81 10.32 7.90
CA PHE A 23 10.06 9.46 6.73
C PHE A 23 11.54 9.16 6.45
N ARG A 24 12.49 9.96 6.96
CA ARG A 24 13.92 9.76 6.70
C ARG A 24 14.50 8.62 7.53
N GLU A 25 13.86 8.28 8.64
CA GLU A 25 14.27 7.18 9.52
C GLU A 25 13.88 5.81 8.95
N VAL A 26 12.77 5.75 8.21
CA VAL A 26 12.22 4.52 7.59
C VAL A 26 13.19 3.89 6.57
N GLN A 27 14.02 4.68 5.89
CA GLN A 27 14.93 4.18 4.86
C GLN A 27 16.19 3.48 5.40
N LYS A 28 16.50 3.61 6.69
CA LYS A 28 17.76 3.11 7.29
C LYS A 28 17.59 1.88 8.18
N LEU A 29 16.36 1.38 8.33
CA LEU A 29 16.04 0.39 9.33
C LEU A 29 15.95 -1.02 8.76
N ASP A 30 16.51 -1.98 9.50
CA ASP A 30 16.38 -3.40 9.19
C ASP A 30 14.96 -3.89 9.54
N VAL A 31 14.16 -4.13 8.50
CA VAL A 31 12.76 -4.54 8.57
C VAL A 31 12.56 -5.83 9.36
N ALA A 32 13.56 -6.72 9.42
CA ALA A 32 13.45 -8.02 10.09
C ALA A 32 13.42 -7.94 11.62
N THR A 33 13.87 -6.83 12.20
CA THR A 33 14.03 -6.66 13.66
C THR A 33 12.97 -5.78 14.31
N GLN A 34 12.01 -5.29 13.53
CA GLN A 34 11.04 -4.31 14.02
C GLN A 34 9.83 -4.95 14.68
N ASP A 35 9.35 -4.27 15.73
CA ASP A 35 8.01 -4.49 16.24
C ASP A 35 6.98 -4.30 15.11
N LYS A 36 5.96 -5.14 15.08
CA LYS A 36 4.92 -5.11 14.05
C LYS A 36 3.60 -4.60 14.61
N VAL A 37 2.87 -3.84 13.80
CA VAL A 37 1.49 -3.41 14.07
C VAL A 37 0.54 -4.21 13.21
N ALA A 38 -0.54 -4.70 13.82
CA ALA A 38 -1.62 -5.35 13.10
C ALA A 38 -2.58 -4.31 12.50
N VAL A 39 -2.64 -4.23 11.18
CA VAL A 39 -3.60 -3.41 10.43
C VAL A 39 -4.78 -4.27 10.02
N ARG A 40 -6.01 -3.81 10.28
CA ARG A 40 -7.23 -4.51 9.87
C ARG A 40 -7.64 -4.09 8.45
N LEU A 41 -7.87 -5.07 7.59
CA LEU A 41 -8.29 -4.93 6.20
C LEU A 41 -9.80 -5.14 6.09
N LEU A 42 -10.60 -4.11 6.39
CA LEU A 42 -12.06 -4.22 6.50
C LEU A 42 -12.77 -3.62 5.28
N THR A 43 -13.81 -4.28 4.76
CA THR A 43 -14.65 -3.73 3.69
C THR A 43 -15.47 -2.50 4.11
N THR A 44 -15.63 -2.28 5.43
CA THR A 44 -16.25 -1.07 5.98
C THR A 44 -15.35 0.16 5.85
N ASP A 45 -14.05 -0.04 5.65
CA ASP A 45 -13.14 1.03 5.27
C ASP A 45 -13.33 1.31 3.77
N LYS A 46 -13.91 2.47 3.46
CA LYS A 46 -14.17 2.90 2.09
C LYS A 46 -12.89 2.95 1.26
N LEU A 47 -11.78 3.45 1.81
CA LEU A 47 -10.54 3.58 1.06
C LEU A 47 -9.96 2.21 0.70
N TYR A 48 -10.02 1.25 1.63
CA TYR A 48 -9.65 -0.14 1.35
C TYR A 48 -10.57 -0.78 0.31
N SER A 49 -11.89 -0.61 0.47
CA SER A 49 -12.89 -1.15 -0.47
C SER A 49 -12.67 -0.63 -1.90
N ASP A 50 -12.34 0.65 -2.05
CA ASP A 50 -12.16 1.31 -3.34
C ASP A 50 -10.81 0.92 -4.00
N THR A 51 -9.80 0.50 -3.22
CA THR A 51 -8.44 0.27 -3.72
C THR A 51 -8.01 -1.19 -3.82
N ARG A 52 -8.61 -2.11 -3.06
CA ARG A 52 -8.14 -3.51 -2.92
C ARG A 52 -8.08 -4.33 -4.22
N TYR A 53 -8.81 -3.93 -5.25
CA TYR A 53 -8.84 -4.62 -6.55
C TYR A 53 -8.18 -3.82 -7.67
N LEU A 54 -7.60 -2.66 -7.35
CA LEU A 54 -6.96 -1.80 -8.32
C LEU A 54 -5.51 -2.23 -8.54
N HIS A 55 -5.01 -1.99 -9.76
CA HIS A 55 -3.58 -2.06 -10.01
C HIS A 55 -2.84 -1.02 -9.16
N MET A 56 -1.64 -1.34 -8.65
CA MET A 56 -0.90 -0.48 -7.71
C MET A 56 -0.64 0.95 -8.24
N ILE A 57 -0.46 1.11 -9.55
CA ILE A 57 -0.36 2.44 -10.18
C ILE A 57 -1.65 3.25 -9.95
N SER A 58 -2.80 2.62 -10.12
CA SER A 58 -4.11 3.25 -9.90
C SER A 58 -4.36 3.52 -8.42
N VAL A 59 -3.91 2.63 -7.52
CA VAL A 59 -3.94 2.86 -6.06
C VAL A 59 -3.20 4.16 -5.70
N GLY A 60 -2.01 4.38 -6.26
CA GLY A 60 -1.25 5.62 -6.02
C GLY A 60 -2.02 6.89 -6.39
N LYS A 61 -2.77 6.86 -7.51
CA LYS A 61 -3.63 7.98 -7.93
C LYS A 61 -4.78 8.22 -6.94
N THR A 62 -5.48 7.17 -6.54
CA THR A 62 -6.59 7.26 -5.56
C THR A 62 -6.11 7.82 -4.22
N LEU A 63 -4.95 7.40 -3.73
CA LEU A 63 -4.35 7.93 -2.50
C LEU A 63 -3.98 9.42 -2.64
N GLN A 64 -3.45 9.83 -3.79
CA GLN A 64 -3.13 11.23 -4.06
C GLN A 64 -4.39 12.12 -4.10
N GLU A 65 -5.48 11.64 -4.72
CA GLU A 65 -6.77 12.32 -4.73
C GLU A 65 -7.33 12.45 -3.30
N GLY A 66 -7.25 11.39 -2.50
CA GLY A 66 -7.61 11.42 -1.08
C GLY A 66 -6.82 12.46 -0.28
N ALA A 67 -5.50 12.55 -0.48
CA ALA A 67 -4.65 13.53 0.18
C ALA A 67 -5.00 14.98 -0.23
N ARG A 68 -5.28 15.21 -1.52
CA ARG A 68 -5.73 16.53 -2.01
C ARG A 68 -7.08 16.93 -1.42
N ALA A 69 -8.03 16.01 -1.37
CA ALA A 69 -9.34 16.25 -0.77
C ALA A 69 -9.22 16.63 0.71
N GLN A 70 -8.35 15.95 1.48
CA GLN A 70 -8.09 16.31 2.88
C GLN A 70 -7.46 17.69 3.04
N ARG A 71 -6.51 18.05 2.15
CA ARG A 71 -5.89 19.38 2.15
C ARG A 71 -6.91 20.47 1.83
N GLN A 72 -7.78 20.26 0.84
CA GLN A 72 -8.81 21.24 0.48
C GLN A 72 -9.76 21.51 1.65
N LEU A 73 -10.22 20.45 2.34
CA LEU A 73 -11.10 20.59 3.50
C LEU A 73 -10.45 21.39 4.65
N ARG A 74 -9.14 21.24 4.86
CA ARG A 74 -8.38 22.05 5.83
C ARG A 74 -8.34 23.52 5.42
N THR A 75 -8.07 23.79 4.15
CA THR A 75 -8.06 25.16 3.59
C THR A 75 -9.44 25.82 3.72
N ASP A 76 -10.51 25.09 3.43
CA ASP A 76 -11.88 25.58 3.54
C ASP A 76 -12.22 25.91 5.00
N PHE A 77 -11.72 25.13 5.96
CA PHE A 77 -11.88 25.43 7.39
C PHE A 77 -11.19 26.74 7.77
N ASP A 78 -9.90 26.86 7.45
CA ASP A 78 -9.14 28.06 7.79
C ASP A 78 -9.82 29.30 7.18
N THR A 79 -10.29 29.21 5.93
CA THR A 79 -10.98 30.31 5.24
C THR A 79 -12.30 30.70 5.92
N ASN A 80 -13.08 29.73 6.40
CA ASN A 80 -14.42 29.98 6.95
C ASN A 80 -14.41 30.32 8.46
N PHE A 81 -13.37 29.94 9.19
CA PHE A 81 -13.33 30.03 10.66
C PHE A 81 -12.12 30.77 11.25
N SER A 82 -11.10 31.14 10.46
CA SER A 82 -9.97 31.94 10.97
C SER A 82 -10.30 33.44 11.16
N GLY A 83 -11.52 33.88 10.81
CA GLY A 83 -11.98 35.26 10.96
C GLY A 83 -12.50 35.58 12.36
N SER A 84 -12.19 36.80 12.85
CA SER A 84 -12.48 37.30 14.20
C SER A 84 -13.93 37.03 14.65
N THR A 85 -14.06 36.42 15.82
CA THR A 85 -15.28 35.83 16.41
C THR A 85 -16.17 36.85 17.13
N SER A 86 -16.42 38.03 16.55
CA SER A 86 -17.16 39.10 17.25
C SER A 86 -18.69 38.99 17.21
N ASN A 87 -19.28 38.10 16.40
CA ASN A 87 -20.73 37.89 16.36
C ASN A 87 -21.05 36.39 16.49
N ILE A 88 -21.35 35.93 17.71
CA ILE A 88 -21.73 34.53 18.03
C ILE A 88 -23.09 34.54 18.73
N GLN A 89 -24.19 34.45 17.98
CA GLN A 89 -25.51 34.12 18.53
C GLN A 89 -26.15 33.01 17.70
N GLY A 90 -26.40 31.85 18.32
CA GLY A 90 -27.28 30.77 17.85
C GLY A 90 -26.84 29.98 16.61
N ARG A 91 -26.70 30.64 15.46
CA ARG A 91 -26.42 30.01 14.14
C ARG A 91 -25.03 29.37 14.09
N LYS A 92 -24.00 30.07 14.59
CA LYS A 92 -22.63 29.53 14.66
C LYS A 92 -22.51 28.28 15.54
N LEU A 93 -23.36 28.06 16.55
CA LEU A 93 -23.21 26.91 17.45
C LEU A 93 -23.67 25.60 16.79
N ALA A 94 -24.75 25.65 16.00
CA ALA A 94 -25.21 24.51 15.20
C ALA A 94 -24.18 24.18 14.09
N GLU A 95 -23.68 25.21 13.40
CA GLU A 95 -22.61 25.09 12.42
C GLU A 95 -21.32 24.54 13.05
N LEU A 96 -20.97 24.95 14.28
CA LEU A 96 -19.82 24.44 15.02
C LEU A 96 -19.99 22.97 15.43
N ARG A 97 -21.19 22.54 15.85
CA ARG A 97 -21.48 21.14 16.20
C ARG A 97 -21.43 20.23 14.98
N GLU A 98 -22.03 20.70 13.88
CA GLU A 98 -21.97 20.00 12.60
C GLU A 98 -20.52 19.90 12.12
N PHE A 99 -19.75 20.97 12.28
CA PHE A 99 -18.32 20.99 12.00
C PHE A 99 -17.52 20.01 12.86
N VAL A 100 -17.70 19.99 14.19
CA VAL A 100 -17.02 19.03 15.09
C VAL A 100 -17.31 17.58 14.67
N THR A 101 -18.55 17.29 14.27
CA THR A 101 -18.94 15.97 13.76
C THR A 101 -18.22 15.65 12.44
N ARG A 102 -18.16 16.61 11.51
CA ARG A 102 -17.40 16.47 10.25
C ARG A 102 -15.90 16.28 10.51
N MET A 103 -15.32 17.00 11.46
CA MET A 103 -13.91 16.89 11.87
C MET A 103 -13.57 15.54 12.48
N SER A 104 -14.44 15.00 13.35
CA SER A 104 -14.26 13.65 13.91
C SER A 104 -14.25 12.59 12.80
N ASN A 105 -15.22 12.68 11.88
CA ASN A 105 -15.28 11.80 10.71
C ASN A 105 -14.07 11.99 9.78
N GLN A 106 -13.54 13.21 9.70
CA GLN A 106 -12.35 13.52 8.91
C GLN A 106 -11.09 12.95 9.56
N ASN A 107 -10.94 13.03 10.87
CA ASN A 107 -9.77 12.51 11.58
C ASN A 107 -9.66 10.98 11.39
N ALA A 108 -10.79 10.27 11.43
CA ALA A 108 -10.86 8.85 11.10
C ALA A 108 -10.43 8.59 9.64
N LYS A 109 -10.90 9.39 8.67
CA LYS A 109 -10.47 9.29 7.26
C LYS A 109 -8.99 9.62 7.06
N THR A 110 -8.42 10.55 7.83
CA THR A 110 -7.00 10.90 7.79
C THR A 110 -6.14 9.76 8.33
N GLN A 111 -6.54 9.13 9.43
CA GLN A 111 -5.84 7.97 9.96
C GLN A 111 -5.88 6.77 9.00
N THR A 112 -7.03 6.52 8.39
CA THR A 112 -7.18 5.53 7.32
C THR A 112 -6.28 5.84 6.13
N LEU A 113 -6.30 7.08 5.61
CA LEU A 113 -5.46 7.48 4.47
C LEU A 113 -3.96 7.33 4.78
N SER A 114 -3.54 7.76 5.97
CA SER A 114 -2.15 7.59 6.42
C SER A 114 -1.77 6.11 6.44
N THR A 115 -2.61 5.24 7.00
CA THR A 115 -2.37 3.79 7.01
C THR A 115 -2.18 3.23 5.61
N HIS A 116 -3.06 3.58 4.66
CA HIS A 116 -2.97 3.07 3.27
C HIS A 116 -1.80 3.65 2.48
N LEU A 117 -1.37 4.89 2.76
CA LEU A 117 -0.16 5.47 2.19
C LEU A 117 1.08 4.69 2.61
N GLU A 118 1.18 4.32 3.89
CA GLU A 118 2.32 3.55 4.40
C GLU A 118 2.35 2.12 3.87
N LEU A 119 1.18 1.47 3.79
CA LEU A 119 1.06 0.16 3.14
C LEU A 119 1.50 0.22 1.68
N ALA A 120 1.01 1.21 0.92
CA ALA A 120 1.39 1.37 -0.49
C ALA A 120 2.88 1.65 -0.66
N TYR A 121 3.49 2.39 0.26
CA TYR A 121 4.93 2.65 0.27
C TYR A 121 5.74 1.37 0.52
N CYS A 122 5.36 0.59 1.52
CA CYS A 122 5.99 -0.70 1.81
C CYS A 122 5.94 -1.64 0.59
N ILE A 123 4.78 -1.72 -0.08
CA ILE A 123 4.63 -2.50 -1.31
C ILE A 123 5.57 -1.97 -2.40
N LYS A 124 5.64 -0.64 -2.58
CA LYS A 124 6.51 -0.03 -3.60
C LYS A 124 7.99 -0.32 -3.35
N GLN A 125 8.46 -0.29 -2.10
CA GLN A 125 9.85 -0.60 -1.78
C GLN A 125 10.21 -2.04 -2.18
N GLU A 126 9.36 -3.02 -1.84
CA GLU A 126 9.55 -4.43 -2.24
C GLU A 126 9.51 -4.60 -3.77
N LEU A 127 8.67 -3.82 -4.48
CA LEU A 127 8.62 -3.84 -5.95
C LEU A 127 9.96 -3.40 -6.60
N THR A 128 10.64 -2.42 -5.99
CA THR A 128 11.83 -1.79 -6.61
C THR A 128 13.11 -2.61 -6.44
N ALA A 129 13.20 -3.46 -5.42
CA ALA A 129 14.45 -4.15 -5.06
C ALA A 129 14.71 -5.44 -5.85
N THR A 130 13.65 -6.13 -6.32
CA THR A 130 13.82 -7.45 -6.96
C THR A 130 12.65 -7.83 -7.89
N TYR A 131 11.47 -7.23 -7.70
CA TYR A 131 10.23 -7.64 -8.36
C TYR A 131 10.16 -7.32 -9.85
N ASP A 132 10.70 -6.18 -10.30
CA ASP A 132 10.60 -5.80 -11.71
C ASP A 132 11.26 -6.83 -12.65
N MET A 133 12.40 -7.41 -12.21
CA MET A 133 13.06 -8.48 -12.94
C MET A 133 12.26 -9.80 -12.84
N TYR A 134 11.67 -10.12 -11.69
CA TYR A 134 10.79 -11.29 -11.53
C TYR A 134 9.57 -11.22 -12.46
N LEU A 135 8.91 -10.07 -12.51
CA LEU A 135 7.69 -9.84 -13.29
C LEU A 135 7.98 -9.84 -14.78
N ALA A 136 9.03 -9.14 -15.23
CA ALA A 136 9.43 -9.12 -16.64
C ALA A 136 9.69 -10.54 -17.16
N ASN A 137 10.36 -11.37 -16.37
CA ASN A 137 10.67 -12.75 -16.74
C ASN A 137 9.43 -13.65 -16.76
N GLN A 138 8.52 -13.51 -15.79
CA GLN A 138 7.25 -14.24 -15.79
C GLN A 138 6.37 -13.86 -16.99
N LEU A 139 6.29 -12.57 -17.32
CA LEU A 139 5.54 -12.08 -18.48
C LEU A 139 6.17 -12.57 -19.78
N ALA A 140 7.49 -12.47 -19.95
CA ALA A 140 8.19 -12.94 -21.14
C ALA A 140 7.90 -14.43 -21.42
N MET A 141 7.85 -15.25 -20.38
CA MET A 141 7.52 -16.68 -20.49
C MET A 141 6.07 -16.97 -20.89
N LEU A 142 5.13 -16.10 -20.52
CA LEU A 142 3.73 -16.24 -20.91
C LEU A 142 3.48 -15.85 -22.37
N PHE A 143 4.30 -14.96 -22.94
CA PHE A 143 4.10 -14.43 -24.30
C PHE A 143 5.05 -15.02 -25.35
N SER A 144 6.27 -15.42 -24.98
CA SER A 144 7.25 -16.01 -25.90
C SER A 144 8.26 -16.88 -25.13
N PRO A 145 7.92 -18.15 -24.81
CA PRO A 145 8.78 -18.98 -24.00
C PRO A 145 10.01 -19.46 -24.77
N ILE A 146 11.17 -18.92 -24.42
CA ILE A 146 12.45 -19.51 -24.77
C ILE A 146 12.89 -20.34 -23.55
N LEU A 147 12.67 -21.65 -23.62
CA LEU A 147 12.96 -22.59 -22.52
C LEU A 147 14.40 -22.43 -22.00
N GLN A 148 15.38 -22.20 -22.87
CA GLN A 148 16.78 -22.03 -22.47
C GLN A 148 17.01 -20.80 -21.60
N ASP A 149 16.37 -19.66 -21.92
CA ASP A 149 16.46 -18.46 -21.09
C ASP A 149 15.77 -18.63 -19.74
N ALA A 150 14.63 -19.35 -19.73
CA ALA A 150 13.91 -19.66 -18.50
C ALA A 150 14.75 -20.54 -17.54
N LEU A 151 15.42 -21.57 -18.08
CA LEU A 151 16.29 -22.45 -17.30
C LEU A 151 17.54 -21.71 -16.78
N ARG A 152 18.20 -20.91 -17.62
CA ARG A 152 19.34 -20.07 -17.20
C ARG A 152 18.97 -19.16 -16.02
N GLN A 153 17.79 -18.56 -16.05
CA GLN A 153 17.34 -17.69 -14.98
C GLN A 153 17.02 -18.43 -13.68
N ILE A 154 16.59 -19.70 -13.74
CA ILE A 154 16.46 -20.53 -12.54
C ILE A 154 17.83 -20.78 -11.92
N ASP A 155 18.82 -21.13 -12.73
CA ASP A 155 20.18 -21.37 -12.25
C ASP A 155 20.78 -20.13 -11.58
N GLU A 156 20.59 -18.94 -12.18
CA GLU A 156 21.00 -17.66 -11.59
C GLU A 156 20.34 -17.41 -10.23
N ARG A 157 19.04 -17.72 -10.08
CA ARG A 157 18.30 -17.53 -8.82
C ARG A 157 18.72 -18.52 -7.73
N ILE A 158 18.98 -19.78 -8.11
CA ILE A 158 19.54 -20.77 -7.19
C ILE A 158 20.93 -20.30 -6.72
N ALA A 159 21.76 -19.80 -7.65
CA ALA A 159 23.09 -19.28 -7.34
C ALA A 159 23.04 -18.08 -6.39
N TRP A 160 22.05 -17.20 -6.54
CA TRP A 160 21.81 -16.07 -5.62
C TRP A 160 21.13 -16.45 -4.30
N LYS A 161 20.80 -17.73 -4.11
CA LYS A 161 20.11 -18.24 -2.91
C LYS A 161 18.78 -17.54 -2.66
N ASP A 162 18.05 -17.28 -3.73
CA ASP A 162 16.70 -16.74 -3.66
C ASP A 162 15.78 -17.64 -2.82
N ASN A 163 14.68 -17.05 -2.33
CA ASN A 163 13.68 -17.77 -1.57
C ASN A 163 13.18 -19.01 -2.37
N ILE A 164 13.23 -20.18 -1.73
CA ILE A 164 12.86 -21.46 -2.35
C ILE A 164 11.43 -21.46 -2.91
N PHE A 165 10.47 -20.79 -2.26
CA PHE A 165 9.10 -20.68 -2.74
C PHE A 165 9.00 -19.85 -4.02
N CYS A 166 9.83 -18.80 -4.17
CA CYS A 166 9.88 -18.01 -5.39
C CYS A 166 10.41 -18.84 -6.58
N ILE A 167 11.44 -19.66 -6.33
CA ILE A 167 12.03 -20.56 -7.34
C ILE A 167 11.01 -21.61 -7.76
N LEU A 168 10.37 -22.29 -6.80
CA LEU A 168 9.35 -23.32 -7.07
C LEU A 168 8.14 -22.76 -7.83
N ARG A 169 7.67 -21.55 -7.47
CA ARG A 169 6.59 -20.88 -8.19
C ARG A 169 6.97 -20.56 -9.63
N TYR A 170 8.21 -20.12 -9.86
CA TYR A 170 8.70 -19.83 -11.21
C TYR A 170 8.78 -21.11 -12.07
N LEU A 171 9.30 -22.20 -11.50
CA LEU A 171 9.29 -23.53 -12.14
C LEU A 171 7.87 -23.99 -12.52
N ALA A 172 6.89 -23.82 -11.62
CA ALA A 172 5.50 -24.18 -11.91
C ALA A 172 4.92 -23.39 -13.09
N VAL A 173 5.21 -22.09 -13.18
CA VAL A 173 4.79 -21.24 -14.31
C VAL A 173 5.44 -21.70 -15.61
N ILE A 174 6.74 -22.03 -15.59
CA ILE A 174 7.47 -22.57 -16.74
C ILE A 174 6.81 -23.85 -17.25
N THR A 175 6.61 -24.83 -16.36
CA THR A 175 6.05 -26.13 -16.72
C THR A 175 4.65 -25.97 -17.32
N HIS A 176 3.83 -25.08 -16.76
CA HIS A 176 2.49 -24.83 -17.28
C HIS A 176 2.50 -24.14 -18.65
N ALA A 177 3.26 -23.05 -18.81
CA ALA A 177 3.32 -22.28 -20.05
C ALA A 177 3.85 -23.12 -21.23
N LEU A 178 4.83 -23.99 -20.98
CA LEU A 178 5.36 -24.91 -21.98
C LEU A 178 4.42 -26.08 -22.26
N GLY A 179 3.73 -26.59 -21.23
CA GLY A 179 2.74 -27.65 -21.39
C GLY A 179 1.53 -27.24 -22.26
N THR A 180 1.18 -25.95 -22.28
CA THR A 180 0.11 -25.43 -23.16
C THR A 180 0.50 -25.29 -24.63
N GLN A 181 1.76 -25.57 -24.99
CA GLN A 181 2.30 -25.44 -26.35
C GLN A 181 2.65 -26.78 -27.02
N LEU A 182 2.51 -27.89 -26.30
CA LEU A 182 2.65 -29.28 -26.77
C LEU A 182 1.28 -29.87 -27.12
#